data_AF-A0A437LZJ5-F1
#
_entry.id   AF-A0A437LZJ5-F1
#
_cell.length_a   1.000
_cell.length_b   1.000
_cell.length_c   1.000
_cell.angle_alpha   90.00
_cell.angle_beta   90.00
_cell.angle_gamma   90.00
#
_symmetry.space_group_name_H-M   'P 1'
#
loop_
_entity.id
_entity.type
_entity.pdbx_description
1 polymer ?
#
loop_
_entity_poly.entity_id
_entity_poly.type
_entity_poly.pdbx_seq_one_letter_code
_entity_poly.pdbx_strand_id
1 'polypeptide(L)'
;MSPIRTVMTGLLAASLATPAFANGPTCATPEERSALDIRALQSQLMVLALTCQQEEQYNRFVTQHRGTLGSVYNQVQRHFRRVYGGAGQRRLDEYITNTANGHSQVGISQGSLFCSNQAGLFPAALASTTRDQLAQLSQQRQISQVYSPTACGTATRSASSTTHRPANARPAQRPAAERQARPASSTAPRS
;
A
#
# COMPACT_ATOMS: atom_id res chain seq x y z
N MET A 1 -43.69 38.63 -44.73
CA MET A 1 -43.92 39.06 -43.33
C MET A 1 -42.86 38.42 -42.45
N SER A 2 -42.03 39.28 -41.89
CA SER A 2 -41.08 39.18 -40.75
C SER A 2 -40.02 38.06 -40.63
N PRO A 3 -38.76 38.42 -40.30
CA PRO A 3 -37.62 37.52 -40.08
C PRO A 3 -37.49 37.05 -38.62
N ILE A 4 -36.97 35.83 -38.41
CA ILE A 4 -36.65 35.29 -37.08
C ILE A 4 -35.32 35.89 -36.62
N ARG A 5 -35.41 36.67 -35.53
CA ARG A 5 -34.31 37.32 -34.82
C ARG A 5 -33.57 36.31 -33.93
N THR A 6 -32.24 36.33 -34.03
CA THR A 6 -31.30 35.82 -33.02
C THR A 6 -31.32 36.70 -31.76
N VAL A 7 -30.88 36.13 -30.63
CA VAL A 7 -30.32 36.70 -29.35
C VAL A 7 -30.90 35.91 -28.16
N MET A 8 -30.23 35.50 -27.09
CA MET A 8 -28.84 35.36 -26.63
C MET A 8 -28.93 34.80 -25.18
N THR A 9 -27.84 34.19 -24.69
CA THR A 9 -27.41 34.11 -23.26
C THR A 9 -28.06 33.14 -22.27
N GLY A 10 -27.18 32.32 -21.65
CA GLY A 10 -27.46 31.60 -20.41
C GLY A 10 -26.41 30.54 -20.06
N LEU A 11 -25.11 30.86 -20.08
CA LEU A 11 -24.07 29.93 -19.62
C LEU A 11 -24.05 29.92 -18.08
N LEU A 12 -24.91 29.12 -17.45
CA LEU A 12 -24.83 28.79 -16.03
C LEU A 12 -23.71 27.76 -15.82
N ALA A 13 -22.50 28.23 -15.53
CA ALA A 13 -21.43 27.40 -15.01
C ALA A 13 -21.73 27.06 -13.54
N ALA A 14 -22.60 26.06 -13.33
CA ALA A 14 -22.76 25.43 -12.02
C ALA A 14 -21.49 24.64 -11.71
N SER A 15 -20.59 25.24 -10.92
CA SER A 15 -19.45 24.55 -10.32
C SER A 15 -19.98 23.48 -9.36
N LEU A 16 -20.11 22.25 -9.86
CA LEU A 16 -20.31 21.06 -9.06
C LEU A 16 -19.12 20.93 -8.12
N ALA A 17 -19.28 21.35 -6.88
CA ALA A 17 -18.40 20.96 -5.79
C ALA A 17 -18.55 19.45 -5.62
N THR A 18 -17.70 18.68 -6.29
CA THR A 18 -17.58 17.25 -6.03
C THR A 18 -17.12 17.08 -4.60
N PRO A 19 -17.84 16.33 -3.74
CA PRO A 19 -17.28 15.95 -2.46
C PRO A 19 -16.04 15.10 -2.77
N ALA A 20 -14.87 15.66 -2.51
CA ALA A 20 -13.65 14.89 -2.44
C ALA A 20 -13.82 13.94 -1.26
N PHE A 21 -14.25 12.71 -1.53
CA PHE A 21 -14.08 11.62 -0.59
C PHE A 21 -12.58 11.51 -0.35
N ALA A 22 -12.12 12.08 0.77
CA ALA A 22 -10.77 11.93 1.23
C ALA A 22 -10.56 10.44 1.54
N ASN A 23 -10.16 9.68 0.52
CA ASN A 23 -9.51 8.39 0.72
C ASN A 23 -8.16 8.73 1.35
N GLY A 24 -8.13 8.87 2.68
CA GLY A 24 -6.88 8.96 3.42
C GLY A 24 -5.98 7.77 3.07
N PRO A 25 -4.66 7.86 3.30
CA PRO A 25 -3.75 6.75 3.00
C PRO A 25 -4.27 5.47 3.66
N THR A 26 -4.61 4.49 2.83
CA THR A 26 -5.08 3.19 3.31
C THR A 26 -3.92 2.51 4.01
N CYS A 27 -4.04 2.38 5.33
CA CYS A 27 -3.02 1.78 6.18
C CYS A 27 -3.55 0.51 6.82
N ALA A 28 -2.67 -0.44 7.14
CA ALA A 28 -2.97 -1.65 7.89
C ALA A 28 -2.27 -1.67 9.24
N THR A 29 -2.97 -2.17 10.26
CA THR A 29 -2.33 -2.57 11.52
C THR A 29 -1.52 -3.86 11.31
N PRO A 30 -0.61 -4.23 12.24
CA PRO A 30 0.12 -5.50 12.15
C PRO A 30 -0.78 -6.73 12.00
N GLU A 31 -1.91 -6.75 12.71
CA GLU A 31 -2.88 -7.86 12.68
C GLU A 31 -3.62 -7.93 11.34
N GLU A 32 -3.99 -6.78 10.79
CA GLU A 32 -4.60 -6.67 9.46
C GLU A 32 -3.59 -7.08 8.37
N ARG A 33 -2.31 -6.71 8.50
CA ARG A 33 -1.26 -7.14 7.58
C ARG A 33 -1.06 -8.66 7.62
N SER A 34 -0.99 -9.23 8.82
CA SER A 34 -0.95 -10.70 9.02
C SER A 34 -2.18 -11.39 8.38
N ALA A 35 -3.36 -10.79 8.48
CA ALA A 35 -4.57 -11.31 7.83
C ALA A 35 -4.45 -11.30 6.30
N LEU A 36 -3.97 -10.20 5.71
CA LEU A 36 -3.73 -10.07 4.27
C LEU A 36 -2.67 -11.07 3.77
N ASP A 37 -1.60 -11.28 4.54
CA ASP A 37 -0.56 -12.29 4.26
C ASP A 37 -1.15 -13.71 4.21
N ILE A 38 -1.93 -14.10 5.22
CA ILE A 38 -2.56 -15.44 5.24
C ILE A 38 -3.58 -15.60 4.12
N ARG A 39 -4.33 -14.54 3.77
CA ARG A 39 -5.29 -14.60 2.66
C ARG A 39 -4.60 -14.75 1.30
N ALA A 40 -3.46 -14.08 1.10
CA ALA A 40 -2.62 -14.26 -0.09
C ALA A 40 -2.05 -15.69 -0.16
N LEU A 41 -1.53 -16.21 0.95
CA LEU A 41 -1.06 -17.60 1.04
C LEU A 41 -2.16 -18.60 0.67
N GLN A 42 -3.37 -18.45 1.22
CA GLN A 42 -4.51 -19.30 0.88
C GLN A 42 -4.82 -19.27 -0.62
N SER A 43 -4.81 -18.07 -1.23
CA SER A 43 -5.04 -17.91 -2.66
C SER A 43 -3.94 -18.60 -3.50
N GLN A 44 -2.67 -18.44 -3.13
CA GLN A 44 -1.56 -19.12 -3.81
C GLN A 44 -1.69 -20.64 -3.72
N LEU A 45 -2.04 -21.17 -2.54
CA LEU A 45 -2.26 -22.61 -2.34
C LEU A 45 -3.42 -23.15 -3.18
N MET A 46 -4.48 -22.36 -3.36
CA MET A 46 -5.60 -22.72 -4.23
C MET A 46 -5.16 -22.80 -5.70
N VAL A 47 -4.42 -21.79 -6.20
CA VAL A 47 -3.87 -21.83 -7.57
C VAL A 47 -2.92 -23.01 -7.73
N LEU A 48 -2.05 -23.25 -6.75
CA LEU A 48 -1.15 -24.40 -6.75
C LEU A 48 -1.89 -25.72 -6.85
N ALA A 49 -2.98 -25.89 -6.08
CA ALA A 49 -3.80 -27.08 -6.14
C ALA A 49 -4.40 -27.31 -7.52
N LEU A 50 -4.98 -26.27 -8.13
CA LEU A 50 -5.62 -26.36 -9.44
C LEU A 50 -4.61 -26.61 -10.57
N THR A 51 -3.45 -25.94 -10.54
CA THR A 51 -2.43 -26.09 -11.58
C THR A 51 -1.69 -27.42 -11.48
N CYS A 52 -1.48 -27.94 -10.27
CA CYS A 52 -0.63 -29.11 -10.04
C CYS A 52 -1.40 -30.36 -9.57
N GLN A 53 -2.74 -30.36 -9.64
CA GLN A 53 -3.60 -31.47 -9.24
C GLN A 53 -3.39 -31.90 -7.77
N GLN A 54 -3.34 -30.91 -6.86
CA GLN A 54 -3.12 -31.11 -5.42
C GLN A 54 -4.31 -30.66 -4.56
N GLU A 55 -5.53 -30.85 -5.06
CA GLU A 55 -6.78 -30.46 -4.41
C GLU A 55 -6.94 -31.11 -3.04
N GLU A 56 -6.48 -32.36 -2.87
CA GLU A 56 -6.49 -33.04 -1.57
C GLU A 56 -5.66 -32.28 -0.53
N GLN A 57 -4.46 -31.80 -0.90
CA GLN A 57 -3.60 -31.05 0.02
C GLN A 57 -4.24 -29.71 0.41
N TYR A 58 -4.91 -29.06 -0.54
CA TYR A 58 -5.67 -27.85 -0.27
C TYR A 58 -6.84 -28.10 0.70
N ASN A 59 -7.60 -29.18 0.48
CA ASN A 59 -8.72 -29.54 1.36
C ASN A 59 -8.25 -29.87 2.78
N ARG A 60 -7.11 -30.57 2.92
CA ARG A 60 -6.46 -30.81 4.22
C ARG A 60 -6.06 -29.50 4.89
N PHE A 61 -5.42 -28.60 4.15
CA PHE A 61 -5.03 -27.28 4.64
C PHE A 61 -6.24 -26.47 5.14
N VAL A 62 -7.30 -26.37 4.33
CA VAL A 62 -8.53 -25.64 4.70
C VAL A 62 -9.20 -26.28 5.92
N THR A 63 -9.26 -27.60 5.99
CA THR A 63 -9.87 -28.31 7.11
C THR A 63 -9.10 -28.07 8.41
N GLN A 64 -7.77 -28.22 8.39
CA GLN A 64 -6.89 -28.00 9.54
C GLN A 64 -6.97 -26.54 10.03
N HIS A 65 -7.00 -25.58 9.11
CA HIS A 65 -6.91 -24.14 9.43
C HIS A 65 -8.25 -23.40 9.40
N ARG A 66 -9.39 -24.11 9.31
CA ARG A 66 -10.73 -23.52 9.09
C ARG A 66 -11.06 -22.34 10.01
N GLY A 67 -10.74 -22.46 11.31
CA GLY A 67 -10.99 -21.40 12.30
C GLY A 67 -10.12 -20.17 12.06
N THR A 68 -8.83 -20.38 11.79
CA THR A 68 -7.89 -19.31 11.44
C THR A 68 -8.29 -18.62 10.15
N LEU A 69 -8.60 -19.38 9.09
CA LEU A 69 -9.01 -18.84 7.79
C LEU A 69 -10.29 -18.00 7.88
N GLY A 70 -11.30 -18.48 8.64
CA GLY A 70 -12.52 -17.71 8.88
C GLY A 70 -12.26 -16.41 9.65
N SER A 71 -11.44 -16.46 10.71
CA SER A 71 -11.05 -15.27 11.48
C SER A 71 -10.25 -14.26 10.65
N VAL A 72 -9.32 -14.74 9.83
CA VAL A 72 -8.55 -13.93 8.87
C VAL A 72 -9.48 -13.24 7.88
N TYR A 73 -10.40 -13.98 7.26
CA TYR A 73 -11.35 -13.41 6.30
C TYR A 73 -12.17 -12.27 6.93
N ASN A 74 -12.71 -12.50 8.12
CA ASN A 74 -13.47 -11.48 8.86
C ASN A 74 -12.62 -10.22 9.17
N GLN A 75 -11.33 -10.39 9.47
CA GLN A 75 -10.41 -9.28 9.68
C GLN A 75 -10.15 -8.49 8.40
N VAL A 76 -9.88 -9.18 7.29
CA VAL A 76 -9.71 -8.53 5.98
C VAL A 76 -10.99 -7.78 5.60
N GLN A 77 -12.17 -8.38 5.78
CA GLN A 77 -13.44 -7.70 5.54
C GLN A 77 -13.61 -6.44 6.39
N ARG A 78 -13.28 -6.50 7.70
CA ARG A 78 -13.32 -5.32 8.58
C ARG A 78 -12.32 -4.25 8.12
N HIS A 79 -11.11 -4.63 7.72
CA HIS A 79 -10.12 -3.72 7.18
C HIS A 79 -10.67 -2.97 5.95
N PHE A 80 -11.18 -3.69 4.95
CA PHE A 80 -11.75 -3.07 3.75
C PHE A 80 -12.95 -2.18 4.05
N ARG A 81 -13.83 -2.57 4.98
CA ARG A 81 -14.91 -1.70 5.48
C ARG A 81 -14.38 -0.45 6.17
N ARG A 82 -13.33 -0.57 6.99
CA ARG A 82 -12.74 0.55 7.73
C ARG A 82 -12.12 1.58 6.79
N VAL A 83 -11.37 1.13 5.78
CA VAL A 83 -10.60 2.03 4.91
C VAL A 83 -11.37 2.52 3.69
N TYR A 84 -12.43 1.82 3.25
CA TYR A 84 -13.24 2.20 2.08
C TYR A 84 -14.72 2.50 2.38
N GLY A 85 -15.15 2.41 3.65
CA GLY A 85 -16.52 2.72 4.05
C GLY A 85 -17.56 1.88 3.29
N GLY A 86 -18.57 2.56 2.72
CA GLY A 86 -19.64 1.92 1.95
C GLY A 86 -19.18 1.13 0.72
N ALA A 87 -17.98 1.42 0.19
CA ALA A 87 -17.38 0.66 -0.91
C ALA A 87 -16.60 -0.58 -0.44
N GLY A 88 -16.50 -0.82 0.88
CA GLY A 88 -15.64 -1.86 1.45
C GLY A 88 -15.87 -3.27 0.90
N GLN A 89 -17.13 -3.69 0.74
CA GLN A 89 -17.42 -5.02 0.20
C GLN A 89 -16.94 -5.17 -1.25
N ARG A 90 -17.27 -4.20 -2.12
CA ARG A 90 -16.80 -4.19 -3.51
C ARG A 90 -15.27 -4.24 -3.58
N ARG A 91 -14.57 -3.47 -2.74
CA ARG A 91 -13.10 -3.44 -2.69
C ARG A 91 -12.50 -4.75 -2.18
N LEU A 92 -13.17 -5.43 -1.25
CA LEU A 92 -12.80 -6.78 -0.81
C LEU A 92 -12.92 -7.79 -1.96
N ASP A 93 -14.03 -7.76 -2.70
CA ASP A 93 -14.28 -8.69 -3.81
C ASP A 93 -13.27 -8.47 -4.95
N GLU A 94 -12.97 -7.20 -5.27
CA GLU A 94 -11.89 -6.82 -6.19
C GLU A 94 -10.54 -7.36 -5.71
N TYR A 95 -10.21 -7.20 -4.42
CA TYR A 95 -8.97 -7.72 -3.85
C TYR A 95 -8.87 -9.25 -3.98
N ILE A 96 -9.91 -9.99 -3.60
CA ILE A 96 -9.91 -11.47 -3.68
C ILE A 96 -9.70 -11.92 -5.14
N THR A 97 -10.45 -11.33 -6.06
CA THR A 97 -10.39 -11.66 -7.49
C THR A 97 -9.01 -11.34 -8.07
N ASN A 98 -8.49 -10.13 -7.82
CA ASN A 98 -7.19 -9.71 -8.32
C ASN A 98 -6.04 -10.53 -7.73
N THR A 99 -6.15 -10.96 -6.47
CA THR A 99 -5.14 -11.80 -5.82
C THR A 99 -5.05 -13.16 -6.50
N ALA A 100 -6.19 -13.82 -6.71
CA ALA A 100 -6.25 -15.11 -7.39
C ALA A 100 -5.72 -15.00 -8.83
N ASN A 101 -6.16 -13.98 -9.57
CA ASN A 101 -5.69 -13.74 -10.93
C ASN A 101 -4.18 -13.47 -10.95
N GLY A 102 -3.65 -12.64 -10.06
CA GLY A 102 -2.22 -12.36 -9.96
C GLY A 102 -1.39 -13.62 -9.73
N HIS A 103 -1.83 -14.50 -8.82
CA HIS A 103 -1.17 -15.79 -8.58
C HIS A 103 -1.25 -16.73 -9.79
N SER A 104 -2.40 -16.80 -10.47
CA SER A 104 -2.54 -17.58 -11.71
C SER A 104 -1.60 -17.08 -12.81
N GLN A 105 -1.47 -15.76 -12.98
CA GLN A 105 -0.54 -15.18 -13.96
C GLN A 105 0.92 -15.52 -13.64
N VAL A 106 1.31 -15.48 -12.36
CA VAL A 106 2.63 -15.93 -11.93
C VAL A 106 2.83 -17.41 -12.28
N GLY A 107 1.84 -18.27 -12.00
CA GLY A 107 1.91 -19.69 -12.36
C GLY A 107 2.07 -19.92 -13.86
N ILE A 108 1.26 -19.23 -14.68
CA ILE A 108 1.36 -19.27 -16.15
C ILE A 108 2.74 -18.81 -16.61
N SER A 109 3.29 -17.73 -16.05
CA SER A 109 4.61 -17.22 -16.42
C SER A 109 5.76 -18.18 -16.10
N GLN A 110 5.59 -19.04 -15.09
CA GLN A 110 6.57 -20.07 -14.72
C GLN A 110 6.40 -21.35 -15.55
N GLY A 111 5.25 -21.55 -16.20
CA GLY A 111 4.97 -22.71 -17.04
C GLY A 111 5.20 -24.03 -16.31
N SER A 112 5.94 -24.94 -16.93
CA SER A 112 6.23 -26.27 -16.39
C SER A 112 7.02 -26.27 -15.08
N LEU A 113 7.73 -25.17 -14.77
CA LEU A 113 8.54 -25.06 -13.55
C LEU A 113 7.71 -24.68 -12.31
N PHE A 114 6.46 -24.25 -12.50
CA PHE A 114 5.65 -23.76 -11.38
C PHE A 114 5.48 -24.81 -10.26
N CYS A 115 5.11 -26.04 -10.62
CA CYS A 115 4.83 -27.08 -9.64
C CYS A 115 6.09 -27.52 -8.87
N SER A 116 7.24 -27.63 -9.54
CA SER A 116 8.50 -27.98 -8.87
C SER A 116 8.99 -26.86 -7.96
N ASN A 117 8.92 -25.60 -8.40
CA ASN A 117 9.28 -24.43 -7.59
C ASN A 117 8.41 -24.28 -6.35
N GLN A 118 7.15 -24.72 -6.41
CA GLN A 118 6.18 -24.60 -5.33
C GLN A 118 5.97 -25.87 -4.51
N ALA A 119 6.68 -26.97 -4.82
CA ALA A 119 6.46 -28.28 -4.20
C ALA A 119 6.52 -28.27 -2.66
N GLY A 120 7.35 -27.42 -2.07
CA GLY A 120 7.48 -27.28 -0.62
C GLY A 120 6.41 -26.42 0.07
N LEU A 121 5.45 -25.81 -0.66
CA LEU A 121 4.51 -24.86 -0.05
C LEU A 121 3.42 -25.55 0.79
N PHE A 122 2.83 -26.64 0.29
CA PHE A 122 1.83 -27.42 1.05
C PHE A 122 2.41 -28.05 2.33
N PRO A 123 3.56 -28.76 2.31
CA PRO A 123 4.16 -29.30 3.53
C PRO A 123 4.41 -28.22 4.59
N ALA A 124 4.93 -27.05 4.20
CA ALA A 124 5.18 -25.95 5.12
C ALA A 124 3.88 -25.37 5.71
N ALA A 125 2.83 -25.24 4.90
CA ALA A 125 1.53 -24.74 5.34
C ALA A 125 0.82 -25.73 6.28
N LEU A 126 0.95 -27.04 6.03
CA LEU A 126 0.42 -28.09 6.91
C LEU A 126 1.22 -28.27 8.19
N ALA A 127 2.53 -28.00 8.17
CA ALA A 127 3.37 -27.98 9.36
C ALA A 127 3.15 -26.74 10.25
N SER A 128 2.55 -25.67 9.70
CA SER A 128 2.16 -24.50 10.48
C SER A 128 1.00 -24.86 11.40
N THR A 129 1.11 -24.50 12.68
CA THR A 129 0.12 -24.77 13.73
C THR A 129 -0.51 -23.50 14.30
N THR A 130 0.12 -22.34 14.05
CA THR A 130 -0.36 -21.05 14.53
C THR A 130 -0.64 -20.08 13.38
N ARG A 131 -1.46 -19.07 13.67
CA ARG A 131 -1.70 -17.95 12.75
C ARG A 131 -0.41 -17.26 12.34
N ASP A 132 0.48 -17.00 13.30
CA ASP A 132 1.72 -16.27 13.04
C ASP A 132 2.67 -17.05 12.14
N GLN A 133 2.73 -18.38 12.30
CA GLN A 133 3.50 -19.25 11.39
C GLN A 133 2.97 -19.18 9.95
N LEU A 134 1.65 -19.12 9.75
CA LEU A 134 1.09 -18.96 8.40
C LEU A 134 1.43 -17.59 7.79
N ALA A 135 1.36 -16.51 8.58
CA ALA A 135 1.75 -15.18 8.11
C ALA A 135 3.25 -15.11 7.79
N GLN A 136 4.09 -15.67 8.65
CA GLN A 136 5.54 -15.78 8.42
C GLN A 136 5.85 -16.61 7.17
N LEU A 137 5.15 -17.73 6.97
CA LEU A 137 5.32 -18.54 5.77
C LEU A 137 5.01 -17.74 4.50
N SER A 138 3.94 -16.94 4.50
CA SER A 138 3.61 -16.06 3.37
C SER A 138 4.76 -15.09 3.06
N GLN A 139 5.36 -14.50 4.08
CA GLN A 139 6.46 -13.54 3.93
C GLN A 139 7.75 -14.22 3.47
N GLN A 140 8.12 -15.35 4.09
CA GLN A 140 9.32 -16.14 3.75
C GLN A 140 9.27 -16.66 2.32
N ARG A 141 8.08 -17.04 1.84
CA ARG A 141 7.87 -17.53 0.48
C ARG A 141 7.61 -16.41 -0.52
N GLN A 142 7.68 -15.16 -0.07
CA GLN A 142 7.48 -13.96 -0.89
C GLN A 142 6.19 -14.05 -1.72
N ILE A 143 5.12 -14.53 -1.08
CA ILE A 143 3.82 -14.67 -1.75
C ILE A 143 3.37 -13.28 -2.23
N SER A 144 3.01 -13.19 -3.51
CA SER A 144 2.71 -11.92 -4.16
C SER A 144 1.51 -11.23 -3.51
N GLN A 145 1.65 -9.93 -3.26
CA GLN A 145 0.60 -9.11 -2.66
C GLN A 145 0.13 -8.07 -3.69
N VAL A 146 -1.07 -8.25 -4.25
CA VAL A 146 -1.69 -7.25 -5.15
C VAL A 146 -2.21 -6.02 -4.39
N TYR A 147 -2.37 -6.14 -3.07
CA TYR A 147 -2.78 -5.06 -2.18
C TYR A 147 -1.79 -4.96 -1.02
N SER A 148 -1.03 -3.86 -0.98
CA SER A 148 -0.02 -3.61 0.07
C SER A 148 -0.25 -2.25 0.72
N PRO A 149 -1.17 -2.17 1.71
CA PRO A 149 -1.37 -0.94 2.47
C PRO A 149 -0.12 -0.60 3.29
N THR A 150 0.12 0.69 3.46
CA THR A 150 1.19 1.19 4.35
C THR A 150 0.92 0.79 5.79
N ALA A 151 1.95 0.74 6.64
CA ALA A 151 1.73 0.56 8.08
C ALA A 151 0.97 1.78 8.63
N CYS A 152 -0.02 1.55 9.49
CA CYS A 152 -0.65 2.67 10.19
C CYS A 152 0.38 3.34 11.10
N GLY A 153 0.69 4.61 10.85
CA GLY A 153 1.53 5.38 11.75
C GLY A 153 0.85 5.51 13.10
N THR A 154 1.56 5.19 14.18
CA THR A 154 1.29 5.88 15.45
C THR A 154 1.54 7.35 15.17
N ALA A 155 0.54 8.21 15.34
CA ALA A 155 0.70 9.63 15.15
C ALA A 155 1.83 10.13 16.05
N THR A 156 3.06 10.18 15.53
CA THR A 156 4.08 11.04 16.09
C THR A 156 3.49 12.42 15.92
N ARG A 157 3.04 13.04 17.01
CA ARG A 157 2.70 14.46 17.02
C ARG A 157 3.93 15.17 16.47
N SER A 158 3.91 15.53 15.18
CA SER A 158 4.81 16.51 14.65
C SER A 158 4.52 17.75 15.47
N ALA A 159 5.40 18.04 16.43
CA ALA A 159 5.38 19.29 17.16
C ALA A 159 5.50 20.37 16.09
N SER A 160 4.39 21.05 15.82
CA SER A 160 4.39 22.24 14.98
C SER A 160 5.47 23.15 15.52
N SER A 161 6.53 23.36 14.75
CA SER A 161 7.50 24.40 15.01
C SER A 161 6.77 25.73 14.89
N THR A 162 6.21 26.20 16.00
CA THR A 162 5.80 27.59 16.16
C THR A 162 7.07 28.41 15.97
N THR A 163 7.23 28.96 14.77
CA THR A 163 8.25 29.94 14.45
C THR A 163 8.10 31.13 15.41
N HIS A 164 8.84 31.10 16.50
CA HIS A 164 9.01 32.23 17.39
C HIS A 164 9.80 33.29 16.61
N ARG A 165 9.09 34.28 16.08
CA ARG A 165 9.69 35.49 15.52
C ARG A 165 10.21 36.33 16.69
N PRO A 166 11.54 36.51 16.87
CA PRO A 166 12.01 37.43 17.89
C PRO A 166 11.74 38.85 17.42
N ALA A 167 11.01 39.61 18.24
CA ALA A 167 10.97 41.05 18.16
C ALA A 167 12.22 41.63 18.83
N ASN A 168 12.73 42.73 18.27
CA ASN A 168 13.80 43.60 18.76
C ASN A 168 15.25 43.23 18.39
N ALA A 169 15.74 43.86 17.33
CA ALA A 169 17.13 44.33 17.27
C ALA A 169 17.13 45.77 16.73
N ARG A 170 17.42 46.72 17.63
CA ARG A 170 17.64 48.14 17.36
C ARG A 170 19.06 48.31 16.79
N PRO A 171 19.31 49.14 15.76
CA PRO A 171 20.64 49.23 15.16
C PRO A 171 21.57 50.11 16.01
N ALA A 172 22.73 49.56 16.37
CA ALA A 172 23.85 50.30 16.95
C ALA A 172 24.79 50.78 15.83
N GLN A 173 25.24 52.03 15.93
CA GLN A 173 26.05 52.76 14.97
C GLN A 173 27.50 52.24 14.91
N ARG A 174 28.09 52.23 13.71
CA ARG A 174 29.52 51.95 13.43
C ARG A 174 30.40 53.13 13.84
N PRO A 175 31.63 52.88 14.29
CA PRO A 175 32.76 53.74 14.01
C PRO A 175 33.69 53.12 12.94
N ALA A 176 34.39 54.02 12.26
CA ALA A 176 35.31 53.80 11.16
C ALA A 176 36.75 53.49 11.64
N ALA A 177 37.47 52.69 10.85
CA ALA A 177 38.92 52.72 10.60
C ALA A 177 39.26 51.42 9.84
N GLU A 178 39.59 51.42 8.55
CA GLU A 178 40.79 51.93 7.88
C GLU A 178 41.77 50.79 7.52
N ARG A 179 42.27 50.89 6.27
CA ARG A 179 43.40 50.20 5.62
C ARG A 179 43.20 48.79 5.06
N GLN A 180 42.78 48.83 3.80
CA GLN A 180 43.27 47.95 2.73
C GLN A 180 44.79 48.08 2.57
N ALA A 181 45.46 46.93 2.46
CA ALA A 181 46.69 46.79 1.68
C ALA A 181 46.70 45.41 1.02
N ARG A 182 46.48 45.42 -0.30
CA ARG A 182 46.77 44.36 -1.29
C ARG A 182 48.31 44.13 -1.34
N PRO A 183 48.84 42.97 -1.79
CA PRO A 183 48.76 42.62 -3.21
C PRO A 183 48.79 41.14 -3.64
N ALA A 184 48.62 41.01 -4.96
CA ALA A 184 49.19 40.03 -5.89
C ALA A 184 48.60 38.61 -5.96
N SER A 185 47.81 38.43 -7.03
CA SER A 185 47.59 37.20 -7.78
C SER A 185 48.88 36.63 -8.38
N SER A 186 49.01 35.30 -8.44
CA SER A 186 49.56 34.52 -9.58
C SER A 186 49.61 33.03 -9.19
N THR A 187 48.72 32.19 -9.74
CA THR A 187 48.97 31.22 -10.84
C THR A 187 49.61 29.90 -10.37
N ALA A 188 48.89 28.81 -10.68
CA ALA A 188 49.24 27.36 -10.59
C ALA A 188 50.47 27.00 -11.48
N PRO A 189 50.92 25.72 -11.67
CA PRO A 189 50.28 24.42 -11.37
C PRO A 189 51.20 23.27 -10.88
N ARG A 190 50.55 22.11 -10.68
CA ARG A 190 51.01 20.70 -10.65
C ARG A 190 52.48 20.40 -10.99
N SER A 191 53.11 19.58 -10.14
CA SER A 191 53.61 18.22 -10.46
C SER A 191 53.75 17.42 -9.16
#